data_AF-A0A7G9GFQ6-F1
#
_entry.id   AF-A0A7G9GFQ6-F1
#
_cell.length_a   1.000
_cell.length_b   1.000
_cell.length_c   1.000
_cell.angle_alpha   90.00
_cell.angle_beta   90.00
_cell.angle_gamma   90.00
#
_symmetry.space_group_name_H-M   'P 1'
#
loop_
_entity.id
_entity.type
_entity.pdbx_description
1 polymer ?
#
loop_
_entity_poly.entity_id
_entity_poly.type
_entity_poly.pdbx_seq_one_letter_code
_entity_poly.pdbx_strand_id
1 'polypeptide(L)'
;MSSSRIEQIIEEIEEYVESCRYQPLSTTKIVVNKEELEELLRELRLKTPDEIKRYQKIISNKDAILADAQSKADNIIAEAQAHAKELVAQTEIMQQAYAQANETVNTANQQAQGILDSAQQDANNIRMSAISYTDDMLANLSQIMGNALADVGERYSNFVGSLQSCYDIVNKNRSELSPQGSVDLPSEEPVDISDMSFDEDLDEEE
;
A
#
# COMPACT_ATOMS: atom_id res chain seq x y z
N MET A 1 20.96 69.14 -12.64
CA MET A 1 20.61 69.21 -11.21
C MET A 1 19.91 70.54 -10.99
N SER A 2 18.76 70.56 -10.31
CA SER A 2 18.09 71.83 -10.01
C SER A 2 18.91 72.57 -8.95
N SER A 3 19.55 73.68 -9.29
CA SER A 3 20.26 74.53 -8.31
C SER A 3 19.33 74.87 -7.15
N SER A 4 19.86 74.81 -5.94
CA SER A 4 19.14 75.16 -4.72
C SER A 4 18.65 76.61 -4.78
N ARG A 5 17.54 76.93 -4.11
CA ARG A 5 17.13 78.33 -3.92
C ARG A 5 18.22 79.16 -3.22
N ILE A 6 19.02 78.51 -2.37
CA ILE A 6 20.20 79.11 -1.73
C ILE A 6 21.28 79.42 -2.78
N GLU A 7 21.58 78.46 -3.66
CA GLU A 7 22.59 78.64 -4.72
C GLU A 7 22.19 79.76 -5.67
N GLN A 8 20.92 79.88 -6.04
CA GLN A 8 20.41 80.97 -6.89
C GLN A 8 20.63 82.36 -6.28
N ILE A 9 20.41 82.53 -4.97
CA ILE A 9 20.60 83.83 -4.31
C ILE A 9 22.09 84.12 -4.11
N ILE A 10 22.92 83.10 -3.90
CA ILE A 10 24.38 83.24 -3.86
C ILE A 10 24.89 83.71 -5.23
N GLU A 11 24.44 83.08 -6.32
CA GLU A 11 24.75 83.49 -7.69
C GLU A 11 24.32 84.94 -7.95
N GLU A 12 23.11 85.36 -7.54
CA GLU A 12 22.67 86.76 -7.65
C GLU A 12 23.56 87.74 -6.86
N ILE A 13 24.02 87.36 -5.66
CA ILE A 13 24.95 88.17 -4.87
C ILE A 13 26.32 88.24 -5.55
N GLU A 14 26.82 87.14 -6.09
CA GLU A 14 28.09 87.08 -6.81
C GLU A 14 28.05 87.97 -8.07
N GLU A 15 27.01 87.85 -8.89
CA GLU A 15 26.79 88.70 -10.08
C GLU A 15 26.66 90.18 -9.69
N TYR A 16 25.96 90.49 -8.61
CA TYR A 16 25.83 91.86 -8.11
C TYR A 16 27.19 92.46 -7.73
N VAL A 17 28.01 91.69 -6.99
CA VAL A 17 29.36 92.10 -6.59
C VAL A 17 30.28 92.31 -7.79
N GLU A 18 30.20 91.46 -8.82
CA GLU A 18 30.96 91.62 -10.07
C GLU A 18 30.55 92.86 -10.87
N SER A 19 29.28 93.25 -10.80
CA SER A 19 28.75 94.43 -11.51
C SER A 19 29.10 95.78 -10.84
N CYS A 20 29.59 95.75 -9.59
CA CYS A 20 29.90 96.95 -8.82
C CYS A 20 31.12 97.71 -9.39
N ARG A 21 31.08 99.05 -9.31
CA ARG A 21 32.18 99.89 -9.80
C ARG A 21 33.35 99.91 -8.83
N TYR A 22 34.57 99.87 -9.36
CA TYR A 22 35.78 100.06 -8.57
C TYR A 22 35.88 101.49 -8.03
N GLN A 23 36.43 101.62 -6.83
CA GLN A 23 36.78 102.91 -6.25
C GLN A 23 37.90 103.56 -7.10
N PRO A 24 37.88 104.90 -7.33
CA PRO A 24 38.94 105.57 -8.06
C PRO A 24 40.32 105.26 -7.47
N LEU A 25 41.29 104.93 -8.34
CA LEU A 25 42.67 104.55 -7.99
C LEU A 25 42.80 103.22 -7.21
N SER A 26 41.76 102.38 -7.15
CA SER A 26 41.82 101.05 -6.55
C SER A 26 41.45 99.96 -7.56
N THR A 27 42.21 98.88 -7.57
CA THR A 27 41.92 97.65 -8.34
C THR A 27 41.31 96.55 -7.47
N THR A 28 41.15 96.79 -6.17
CA THR A 28 40.69 95.78 -5.19
C THR A 28 39.48 96.22 -4.39
N LYS A 29 39.14 97.51 -4.38
CA LYS A 29 37.99 98.05 -3.66
C LYS A 29 36.86 98.39 -4.62
N ILE A 30 35.68 97.88 -4.33
CA ILE A 30 34.44 98.18 -5.04
C ILE A 30 33.56 99.11 -4.19
N VAL A 31 32.77 99.93 -4.86
CA VAL A 31 31.73 100.76 -4.27
C VAL A 31 30.41 100.01 -4.43
N VAL A 32 29.77 99.68 -3.31
CA VAL A 32 28.56 98.86 -3.26
C VAL A 32 27.40 99.68 -2.71
N ASN A 33 26.20 99.51 -3.26
CA ASN A 33 25.00 100.04 -2.62
C ASN A 33 24.66 99.15 -1.41
N LYS A 34 24.79 99.73 -0.21
CA LYS A 34 24.54 99.04 1.04
C LYS A 34 23.12 98.47 1.12
N GLU A 35 22.11 99.21 0.69
CA GLU A 35 20.70 98.79 0.83
C GLU A 35 20.39 97.57 -0.05
N GLU A 36 20.93 97.54 -1.26
CA GLU A 36 20.70 96.46 -2.22
C GLU A 36 21.41 95.16 -1.80
N LEU A 37 22.67 95.25 -1.36
CA LEU A 37 23.38 94.10 -0.80
C LEU A 37 22.72 93.58 0.50
N GLU A 38 22.26 94.48 1.37
CA GLU A 38 21.56 94.10 2.60
C GLU A 38 20.23 93.39 2.30
N GLU A 39 19.53 93.76 1.24
CA GLU A 39 18.28 93.10 0.83
C GLU A 39 18.55 91.68 0.30
N LEU A 40 19.55 91.51 -0.57
CA LEU A 40 19.95 90.19 -1.08
C LEU A 40 20.40 89.26 0.06
N LEU A 41 21.22 89.77 0.99
CA LEU A 41 21.65 89.01 2.17
C LEU A 41 20.49 88.68 3.12
N ARG A 42 19.51 89.58 3.24
CA ARG A 42 18.29 89.35 4.03
C ARG A 42 17.45 88.26 3.41
N GLU A 43 17.24 88.28 2.10
CA GLU A 43 16.51 87.23 1.38
C GLU A 43 17.19 85.87 1.55
N LEU A 44 18.51 85.80 1.36
CA LEU A 44 19.30 84.59 1.59
C LEU A 44 19.08 84.06 3.00
N ARG A 45 19.19 84.93 4.01
CA ARG A 45 19.02 84.57 5.43
C ARG A 45 17.61 84.10 5.75
N LEU A 46 16.60 84.64 5.08
CA LEU A 46 15.19 84.31 5.30
C LEU A 46 14.84 82.95 4.66
N LYS A 47 15.39 82.64 3.48
CA LYS A 47 15.09 81.38 2.76
C LYS A 47 15.97 80.20 3.15
N THR A 48 17.19 80.44 3.64
CA THR A 48 18.13 79.38 4.03
C THR A 48 17.55 78.38 5.04
N PRO A 49 16.89 78.80 6.14
CA PRO A 49 16.37 77.87 7.16
C PRO A 49 15.34 76.88 6.61
N ASP A 50 14.47 77.32 5.70
CA ASP A 50 13.41 76.47 5.14
C ASP A 50 13.98 75.46 4.14
N GLU A 51 14.96 75.85 3.33
CA GLU A 51 15.62 74.93 2.40
C GLU A 51 16.45 73.88 3.16
N ILE A 52 17.14 74.26 4.24
CA ILE A 52 17.84 73.31 5.13
C ILE A 52 16.86 72.30 5.77
N LYS A 53 15.72 72.78 6.30
CA LYS A 53 14.68 71.88 6.84
C LYS A 53 14.14 70.93 5.78
N ARG A 54 13.97 71.41 4.54
CA ARG A 54 13.53 70.59 3.41
C ARG A 54 14.54 69.48 3.11
N TYR A 55 15.84 69.79 3.07
CA TYR A 55 16.88 68.77 2.89
C TYR A 55 16.94 67.76 4.03
N GLN A 56 16.87 68.22 5.29
CA GLN A 56 16.83 67.34 6.45
C GLN A 56 15.64 66.38 6.39
N LYS A 57 14.47 66.86 5.97
CA LYS A 57 13.28 66.02 5.77
C LYS A 57 13.46 65.00 4.66
N ILE A 58 14.09 65.37 3.54
CA ILE A 58 14.41 64.43 2.45
C ILE A 58 15.35 63.33 2.95
N ILE A 59 16.40 63.69 3.68
CA ILE A 59 17.35 62.73 4.25
C ILE A 59 16.64 61.79 5.23
N SER A 60 15.87 62.33 6.18
CA SER A 60 15.11 61.52 7.14
C SER A 60 14.12 60.57 6.46
N ASN A 61 13.42 61.04 5.42
CA ASN A 61 12.53 60.20 4.64
C ASN A 61 13.29 59.11 3.89
N LYS A 62 14.46 59.42 3.32
CA LYS A 62 15.31 58.43 2.65
C LYS A 62 15.73 57.33 3.61
N ASP A 63 16.20 57.71 4.80
CA ASP A 63 16.66 56.77 5.81
C ASP A 63 15.49 55.91 6.33
N ALA A 64 14.30 56.50 6.50
CA ALA A 64 13.09 55.76 6.86
C ALA A 64 12.69 54.75 5.77
N ILE A 65 12.75 55.14 4.49
CA ILE A 65 12.47 54.24 3.36
C ILE A 65 13.48 53.10 3.30
N LEU A 66 14.78 53.38 3.49
CA LEU A 66 15.81 52.36 3.50
C LEU A 66 15.65 51.38 4.66
N ALA A 67 15.32 51.87 5.86
CA ALA A 67 15.06 51.03 7.01
C ALA A 67 13.82 50.13 6.81
N ASP A 68 12.73 50.69 6.29
CA ASP A 68 11.52 49.93 5.96
C ASP A 68 11.78 48.87 4.88
N ALA A 69 12.53 49.23 3.83
CA ALA A 69 12.92 48.29 2.78
C ALA A 69 13.79 47.15 3.31
N GLN A 70 14.76 47.45 4.18
CA GLN A 70 15.61 46.43 4.80
C GLN A 70 14.79 45.50 5.69
N SER A 71 13.92 46.05 6.55
CA SER A 71 13.02 45.26 7.41
C SER A 71 12.11 44.33 6.59
N LYS A 72 11.54 44.83 5.49
CA LYS A 72 10.73 44.02 4.57
C LYS A 72 11.53 42.91 3.91
N ALA A 73 12.76 43.20 3.46
CA ALA A 73 13.63 42.19 2.88
C ALA A 73 13.97 41.09 3.89
N ASP A 74 14.32 41.47 5.12
CA ASP A 74 14.63 40.53 6.20
C ASP A 74 13.42 39.64 6.54
N ASN A 75 12.21 40.23 6.59
CA ASN A 75 10.97 39.48 6.81
C ASN A 75 10.67 38.49 5.68
N ILE A 76 10.82 38.90 4.42
CA ILE A 76 10.62 38.01 3.26
C ILE A 76 11.61 36.83 3.30
N ILE A 77 12.88 37.10 3.64
CA ILE A 77 13.89 36.05 3.76
C ILE A 77 13.53 35.08 4.89
N ALA A 78 13.11 35.59 6.05
CA ALA A 78 12.71 34.77 7.18
C ALA A 78 11.49 33.88 6.85
N GLU A 79 10.47 34.44 6.20
CA GLU A 79 9.28 33.71 5.77
C GLU A 79 9.62 32.64 4.73
N ALA A 80 10.44 32.96 3.72
CA ALA A 80 10.88 32.00 2.72
C ALA A 80 11.68 30.84 3.34
N GLN A 81 12.54 31.12 4.32
CA GLN A 81 13.28 30.09 5.06
C GLN A 81 12.36 29.22 5.91
N ALA A 82 11.33 29.80 6.54
CA ALA A 82 10.34 29.04 7.31
C ALA A 82 9.55 28.10 6.40
N HIS A 83 9.05 28.60 5.27
CA HIS A 83 8.34 27.79 4.27
C HIS A 83 9.22 26.67 3.68
N ALA A 84 10.49 26.95 3.38
CA ALA A 84 11.41 25.93 2.88
C ALA A 84 11.60 24.79 3.90
N LYS A 85 11.75 25.12 5.20
CA LYS A 85 11.86 24.12 6.27
C LYS A 85 10.58 23.29 6.40
N GLU A 86 9.42 23.91 6.29
CA GLU A 86 8.13 23.22 6.34
C GLU A 86 7.98 22.23 5.18
N LEU A 87 8.31 22.63 3.95
CA LEU A 87 8.26 21.76 2.77
C LEU A 87 9.20 20.56 2.88
N VAL A 88 10.42 20.76 3.40
CA VAL A 88 11.37 19.67 3.64
C VAL A 88 10.82 18.71 4.69
N ALA A 89 10.32 19.22 5.82
CA ALA A 89 9.72 18.40 6.86
C ALA A 89 8.49 17.61 6.34
N GLN A 90 7.64 18.23 5.53
CA GLN A 90 6.50 17.56 4.91
C GLN A 90 6.94 16.44 3.96
N THR A 91 8.02 16.67 3.19
CA THR A 91 8.58 15.67 2.28
C THR A 91 9.17 14.49 3.05
N GLU A 92 9.89 14.73 4.14
CA GLU A 92 10.42 13.67 5.01
C GLU A 92 9.30 12.84 5.65
N ILE A 93 8.26 13.50 6.18
CA ILE A 93 7.08 12.82 6.72
C ILE A 93 6.42 11.95 5.66
N MET A 94 6.25 12.49 4.44
CA MET A 94 5.65 11.75 3.34
C MET A 94 6.51 10.54 2.95
N GLN A 95 7.84 10.69 2.87
CA GLN A 95 8.74 9.59 2.56
C GLN A 95 8.70 8.48 3.64
N GLN A 96 8.68 8.87 4.92
CA GLN A 96 8.52 7.93 6.02
C GLN A 96 7.17 7.20 5.96
N ALA A 97 6.08 7.92 5.68
CA ALA A 97 4.76 7.35 5.52
C ALA A 97 4.70 6.32 4.37
N TYR A 98 5.33 6.61 3.22
CA TYR A 98 5.44 5.66 2.12
C TYR A 98 6.28 4.43 2.48
N ALA A 99 7.39 4.61 3.19
CA ALA A 99 8.21 3.49 3.65
C ALA A 99 7.42 2.56 4.60
N GLN A 100 6.72 3.15 5.58
CA GLN A 100 5.88 2.42 6.52
C GLN A 100 4.70 1.71 5.85
N ALA A 101 4.06 2.37 4.87
CA ALA A 101 3.00 1.75 4.07
C ALA A 101 3.52 0.53 3.29
N ASN A 102 4.66 0.65 2.62
CA ASN A 102 5.28 -0.46 1.90
C ASN A 102 5.67 -1.62 2.82
N GLU A 103 6.24 -1.32 3.99
CA GLU A 103 6.55 -2.33 5.00
C GLU A 103 5.28 -3.06 5.49
N THR A 104 4.21 -2.31 5.73
CA THR A 104 2.92 -2.87 6.16
C THR A 104 2.35 -3.80 5.10
N VAL A 105 2.35 -3.38 3.82
CA VAL A 105 1.88 -4.21 2.70
C VAL A 105 2.73 -5.47 2.55
N ASN A 106 4.05 -5.36 2.63
CA ASN A 106 4.95 -6.51 2.55
C ASN A 106 4.71 -7.50 3.70
N THR A 107 4.56 -6.99 4.92
CA THR A 107 4.26 -7.81 6.10
C THR A 107 2.92 -8.51 5.97
N ALA A 108 1.88 -7.80 5.52
CA ALA A 108 0.57 -8.38 5.28
C ALA A 108 0.61 -9.47 4.20
N ASN A 109 1.35 -9.26 3.11
CA ASN A 109 1.52 -10.26 2.04
C ASN A 109 2.25 -11.51 2.55
N GLN A 110 3.29 -11.35 3.36
CA GLN A 110 4.02 -12.48 3.96
C GLN A 110 3.13 -13.28 4.91
N GLN A 111 2.34 -12.59 5.74
CA GLN A 111 1.38 -13.24 6.65
C GLN A 111 0.30 -13.99 5.86
N ALA A 112 -0.25 -13.36 4.81
CA ALA A 112 -1.26 -13.99 3.97
C ALA A 112 -0.72 -15.25 3.29
N GLN A 113 0.52 -15.21 2.76
CA GLN A 113 1.17 -16.38 2.18
C GLN A 113 1.36 -17.49 3.23
N GLY A 114 1.80 -17.14 4.44
CA GLY A 114 1.94 -18.11 5.52
C GLY A 114 0.61 -18.77 5.92
N ILE A 115 -0.49 -18.03 5.92
CA ILE A 115 -1.84 -18.57 6.17
C ILE A 115 -2.23 -19.55 5.06
N LEU A 116 -2.01 -19.19 3.79
CA LEU A 116 -2.32 -20.07 2.66
C LEU A 116 -1.52 -21.36 2.70
N ASP A 117 -0.21 -21.27 2.99
CA ASP A 117 0.67 -22.44 3.07
C ASP A 117 0.23 -23.37 4.22
N SER A 118 -0.07 -22.80 5.40
CA SER A 118 -0.59 -23.56 6.54
C SER A 118 -1.93 -24.22 6.23
N ALA A 119 -2.87 -23.48 5.64
CA ALA A 119 -4.18 -24.01 5.29
C ALA A 119 -4.07 -25.15 4.25
N GLN A 120 -3.17 -25.02 3.28
CA GLN A 120 -2.92 -26.07 2.29
C GLN A 120 -2.32 -27.33 2.94
N GLN A 121 -1.39 -27.15 3.87
CA GLN A 121 -0.81 -28.26 4.64
C GLN A 121 -1.88 -28.97 5.49
N ASP A 122 -2.72 -28.21 6.18
CA ASP A 122 -3.80 -28.76 7.01
C ASP A 122 -4.83 -29.51 6.15
N ALA A 123 -5.22 -28.95 5.01
CA ALA A 123 -6.13 -29.61 4.08
C ALA A 123 -5.55 -30.95 3.58
N ASN A 124 -4.25 -30.98 3.23
CA ASN A 124 -3.57 -32.19 2.83
C ASN A 124 -3.53 -33.24 3.96
N ASN A 125 -3.24 -32.81 5.19
CA ASN A 125 -3.21 -33.69 6.36
C ASN A 125 -4.58 -34.30 6.65
N ILE A 126 -5.64 -33.48 6.62
CA ILE A 126 -7.02 -33.94 6.81
C ILE A 126 -7.37 -34.96 5.72
N ARG A 127 -7.05 -34.67 4.45
CA ARG A 127 -7.32 -35.57 3.33
C ARG A 127 -6.62 -36.92 3.51
N MET A 128 -5.33 -36.92 3.84
CA MET A 128 -4.59 -38.15 4.06
C MET A 128 -5.14 -38.94 5.27
N SER A 129 -5.48 -38.25 6.36
CA SER A 129 -6.08 -38.88 7.54
C SER A 129 -7.42 -39.51 7.23
N ALA A 130 -8.26 -38.84 6.44
CA ALA A 130 -9.55 -39.38 6.01
C ALA A 130 -9.38 -40.62 5.14
N ILE A 131 -8.45 -40.59 4.18
CA ILE A 131 -8.14 -41.75 3.33
C ILE A 131 -7.68 -42.94 4.20
N SER A 132 -6.74 -42.72 5.12
CA SER A 132 -6.25 -43.77 6.01
C SER A 132 -7.36 -44.35 6.87
N TYR A 133 -8.22 -43.50 7.43
CA TYR A 133 -9.36 -43.95 8.24
C TYR A 133 -10.35 -44.79 7.44
N THR A 134 -10.67 -44.38 6.21
CA THR A 134 -11.55 -45.16 5.33
C THR A 134 -10.90 -46.49 4.92
N ASP A 135 -9.59 -46.50 4.65
CA ASP A 135 -8.84 -47.72 4.33
C ASP A 135 -8.88 -48.72 5.50
N ASP A 136 -8.62 -48.26 6.73
CA ASP A 136 -8.71 -49.10 7.93
C ASP A 136 -10.11 -49.70 8.12
N MET A 137 -11.16 -48.90 7.86
CA MET A 137 -12.56 -49.35 7.92
C MET A 137 -12.88 -50.40 6.86
N LEU A 138 -12.41 -50.19 5.62
CA LEU A 138 -12.59 -51.14 4.51
C LEU A 138 -11.81 -52.44 4.75
N ALA A 139 -10.60 -52.35 5.31
CA ALA A 139 -9.83 -53.53 5.70
C ALA A 139 -10.56 -54.35 6.76
N ASN A 140 -11.14 -53.69 7.77
CA ASN A 140 -11.95 -54.35 8.78
C ASN A 140 -13.20 -55.02 8.17
N LEU A 141 -13.92 -54.31 7.31
CA LEU A 141 -15.08 -54.85 6.60
C LEU A 141 -14.70 -56.07 5.74
N SER A 142 -13.61 -55.98 4.99
CA SER A 142 -13.07 -57.07 4.17
C SER A 142 -12.77 -58.31 5.01
N GLN A 143 -12.18 -58.14 6.19
CA GLN A 143 -11.92 -59.24 7.13
C GLN A 143 -13.21 -59.88 7.64
N ILE A 144 -14.22 -59.07 8.02
CA ILE A 144 -15.53 -59.58 8.45
C ILE A 144 -16.19 -60.39 7.33
N MET A 145 -16.20 -59.86 6.11
CA MET A 145 -16.77 -60.53 4.95
C MET A 145 -16.02 -61.83 4.64
N GLY A 146 -14.69 -61.83 4.68
CA GLY A 146 -13.87 -63.03 4.49
C GLY A 146 -14.19 -64.12 5.52
N ASN A 147 -14.35 -63.76 6.80
CA ASN A 147 -14.75 -64.69 7.84
C ASN A 147 -16.18 -65.24 7.62
N ALA A 148 -17.12 -64.39 7.23
CA ALA A 148 -18.50 -64.81 6.95
C ALA A 148 -18.58 -65.76 5.76
N LEU A 149 -17.85 -65.48 4.68
CA LEU A 149 -17.77 -66.36 3.51
C LEU A 149 -17.16 -67.72 3.88
N ALA A 150 -16.11 -67.74 4.71
CA ALA A 150 -15.51 -68.98 5.19
C ALA A 150 -16.49 -69.81 6.05
N ASP A 151 -17.22 -69.19 6.99
CA ASP A 151 -18.23 -69.85 7.83
C ASP A 151 -19.37 -70.44 6.98
N VAL A 152 -19.89 -69.69 6.00
CA VAL A 152 -20.92 -70.19 5.08
C VAL A 152 -20.40 -71.35 4.23
N GLY A 153 -19.18 -71.26 3.71
CA GLY A 153 -18.55 -72.33 2.94
C GLY A 153 -18.40 -73.62 3.74
N GLU A 154 -17.93 -73.53 4.99
CA GLU A 154 -17.82 -74.68 5.90
C GLU A 154 -19.18 -75.31 6.20
N ARG A 155 -20.19 -74.49 6.53
CA ARG A 155 -21.55 -74.96 6.80
C ARG A 155 -22.18 -75.64 5.60
N TYR A 156 -22.02 -75.08 4.40
CA TYR A 156 -22.53 -75.66 3.18
C TYR A 156 -21.86 -77.00 2.89
N SER A 157 -20.54 -77.10 3.04
CA SER A 157 -19.80 -78.36 2.90
C SER A 157 -20.30 -79.43 3.89
N ASN A 158 -20.52 -79.06 5.15
CA ASN A 158 -21.06 -79.96 6.16
C ASN A 158 -22.51 -80.40 5.85
N PHE A 159 -23.33 -79.50 5.32
CA PHE A 159 -24.69 -79.79 4.88
C PHE A 159 -24.71 -80.77 3.71
N VAL A 160 -23.90 -80.52 2.67
CA VAL A 160 -23.73 -81.43 1.53
C VAL A 160 -23.25 -82.81 1.99
N GLY A 161 -22.26 -82.86 2.90
CA GLY A 161 -21.81 -84.12 3.48
C GLY A 161 -22.90 -84.89 4.23
N SER A 162 -23.79 -84.18 4.92
CA SER A 162 -24.94 -84.77 5.62
C SER A 162 -25.98 -85.33 4.64
N LEU A 163 -26.29 -84.60 3.56
CA LEU A 163 -27.17 -85.07 2.50
C LEU A 163 -26.60 -86.30 1.78
N GLN A 164 -25.29 -86.29 1.48
CA GLN A 164 -24.61 -87.42 0.85
C GLN A 164 -24.68 -88.67 1.75
N SER A 165 -24.46 -88.52 3.06
CA SER A 165 -24.60 -89.61 4.03
C SER A 165 -26.02 -90.19 4.05
N CYS A 166 -27.06 -89.35 4.03
CA CYS A 166 -28.45 -89.79 3.92
C CYS A 166 -28.71 -90.56 2.62
N TYR A 167 -28.21 -90.05 1.48
CA TYR A 167 -28.31 -90.72 0.18
C TYR A 167 -27.64 -92.11 0.20
N ASP A 168 -26.43 -92.20 0.76
CA ASP A 168 -25.69 -93.46 0.89
C ASP A 168 -26.45 -94.47 1.77
N ILE A 169 -27.06 -94.01 2.89
CA ILE A 169 -27.92 -94.85 3.73
C ILE A 169 -29.14 -95.36 2.98
N VAL A 170 -29.85 -94.49 2.23
CA VAL A 170 -31.02 -94.90 1.44
C VAL A 170 -30.65 -95.93 0.38
N ASN A 171 -29.54 -95.73 -0.34
CA ASN A 171 -29.06 -96.67 -1.33
C ASN A 171 -28.63 -98.01 -0.73
N LYS A 172 -27.97 -97.97 0.44
CA LYS A 172 -27.62 -99.17 1.19
C LYS A 172 -28.86 -99.93 1.64
N ASN A 173 -29.85 -99.25 2.22
CA ASN A 173 -31.11 -99.87 2.62
C ASN A 173 -31.83 -100.49 1.41
N ARG A 174 -31.81 -99.82 0.24
CA ARG A 174 -32.39 -100.33 -1.00
C ARG A 174 -31.69 -101.60 -1.50
N SER A 175 -30.36 -101.67 -1.42
CA SER A 175 -29.61 -102.87 -1.84
C SER A 175 -29.83 -104.04 -0.88
N GLU A 176 -29.95 -103.78 0.43
CA GLU A 176 -30.30 -104.80 1.44
C GLU A 176 -31.75 -105.30 1.31
N LEU A 177 -32.68 -104.43 0.89
CA LEU A 177 -34.10 -104.73 0.68
C LEU A 177 -34.41 -105.42 -0.66
N SER A 178 -33.44 -105.56 -1.57
CA SER A 178 -33.64 -106.33 -2.80
C SER A 178 -33.30 -107.80 -2.54
N PRO A 179 -34.28 -108.70 -2.38
CA PRO A 179 -34.00 -110.12 -2.53
C PRO A 179 -33.75 -110.35 -4.03
N GLN A 180 -32.73 -111.14 -4.36
CA GLN A 180 -32.41 -111.54 -5.73
C GLN A 180 -33.68 -111.81 -6.57
N GLY A 181 -33.92 -111.00 -7.62
CA GLY A 181 -35.01 -111.23 -8.57
C GLY A 181 -35.52 -109.98 -9.30
N SER A 182 -34.87 -109.64 -10.43
CA SER A 182 -35.35 -108.88 -11.61
C SER A 182 -36.67 -108.09 -11.54
N VAL A 183 -36.59 -106.76 -11.70
CA VAL A 183 -37.45 -105.99 -12.62
C VAL A 183 -36.64 -104.83 -13.20
N ASP A 184 -36.52 -104.84 -14.53
CA ASP A 184 -35.93 -103.78 -15.36
C ASP A 184 -36.93 -102.61 -15.47
N LEU A 185 -36.52 -101.40 -15.09
CA LEU A 185 -37.26 -100.14 -15.27
C LEU A 185 -36.27 -99.05 -15.68
N PRO A 186 -36.68 -98.11 -16.56
CA PRO A 186 -35.77 -97.36 -17.41
C PRO A 186 -34.86 -96.44 -16.60
N SER A 187 -33.62 -96.29 -17.07
CA SER A 187 -32.68 -95.27 -16.63
C SER A 187 -33.28 -93.88 -16.85
N GLU A 188 -33.70 -93.20 -15.78
CA GLU A 188 -33.83 -91.75 -15.81
C GLU A 188 -32.43 -91.14 -15.93
N GLU A 189 -32.21 -90.39 -17.01
CA GLU A 189 -30.96 -89.66 -17.22
C GLU A 189 -30.74 -88.64 -16.10
N PRO A 190 -29.47 -88.37 -15.73
CA PRO A 190 -29.16 -87.34 -14.76
C PRO A 190 -29.69 -85.99 -15.26
N VAL A 191 -30.43 -85.29 -14.39
CA VAL A 191 -30.83 -83.91 -14.65
C VAL A 191 -29.56 -83.06 -14.75
N ASP A 192 -29.29 -82.52 -15.94
CA ASP A 192 -28.19 -81.62 -16.18
C ASP A 192 -28.52 -80.24 -15.58
N ILE A 193 -27.81 -79.88 -14.51
CA ILE A 193 -28.01 -78.62 -13.77
C ILE A 193 -27.14 -77.50 -14.39
N SER A 194 -26.41 -77.75 -15.48
CA SER A 194 -25.61 -76.71 -16.14
C SER A 194 -26.44 -75.57 -16.75
N ASP A 195 -27.75 -75.74 -16.89
CA ASP A 195 -28.66 -74.80 -17.56
C ASP A 195 -29.48 -73.93 -16.58
N MET A 196 -29.18 -73.98 -15.28
CA MET A 196 -29.71 -73.01 -14.31
C MET A 196 -28.87 -71.73 -14.37
N SER A 197 -29.03 -70.96 -15.44
CA SER A 197 -28.55 -69.58 -15.50
C SER A 197 -29.26 -68.76 -14.43
N PHE A 198 -28.49 -68.25 -13.47
CA PHE A 198 -28.94 -67.18 -12.58
C PHE A 198 -28.94 -65.91 -13.44
N ASP A 199 -30.13 -65.36 -13.74
CA ASP A 199 -30.22 -64.05 -14.40
C ASP A 199 -29.53 -63.02 -13.51
N GLU A 200 -28.32 -62.63 -13.92
CA GLU A 200 -27.50 -61.60 -13.31
C GLU A 200 -27.70 -60.30 -14.08
N ASP A 201 -28.96 -59.89 -14.26
CA ASP A 201 -29.28 -58.55 -14.79
C ASP A 201 -29.28 -57.55 -13.63
N LEU A 202 -28.06 -57.15 -13.23
CA LEU A 202 -27.78 -55.94 -12.47
C LEU A 202 -26.66 -55.17 -13.17
N ASP A 203 -26.94 -54.68 -14.38
CA ASP A 203 -26.21 -53.54 -14.95
C ASP A 203 -26.97 -52.27 -14.51
N GLU A 204 -26.42 -51.45 -13.60
CA GLU A 204 -25.50 -50.35 -13.93
C GLU A 204 -26.05 -49.46 -15.05
N GLU A 205 -26.92 -48.52 -14.70
CA GLU A 205 -27.03 -47.26 -15.44
C GLU A 205 -26.46 -46.11 -14.58
N GLU A 206 -25.56 -45.39 -15.25
CA GLU A 206 -24.67 -44.30 -14.85
C GLU A 206 -25.39 -43.02 -14.37
#